data_AF-A0A849E6P4-F1
#
_entry.id   AF-A0A849E6P4-F1
#
_cell.length_a   1.000
_cell.length_b   1.000
_cell.length_c   1.000
_cell.angle_alpha   90.00
_cell.angle_beta   90.00
_cell.angle_gamma   90.00
#
_symmetry.space_group_name_H-M   'P 1'
#
loop_
_entity.id
_entity.type
_entity.pdbx_description
1 polymer ?
#
loop_
_entity_poly.entity_id
_entity_poly.type
_entity_poly.pdbx_seq_one_letter_code
_entity_poly.pdbx_strand_id
1 'polypeptide(L)'
;MTKQQQNHIQPSERQATSHFSQEIYQHAEQQALWYFREIQQRQSSTELFDELVTDISRWNSKARQSPLKTKYQWLSLDDMDSWTFLQKLSAEGELKNYLLKTIRYIFIRDLGMRLDNRQTDKLIDGTVKKILSLLRKQDGKQSFTDTQGLLYQWTSKRGLDTTYQWLMLKLAQIEPLFINDAGRTHGMRKLVKIIAGVVLHHLIIENQEHSDLDAEQLDTVIRLGYCYGLTYPFIDDLQDSAIALNAHDKGLFNAALRTSLQTGEAVAYPDFEHDNERLRHIYRELKWAFEFIKSNLSEGQADSFFKRAYVFFEAQDIDRQRSLAAGKRIKLADLYLPVMLKSAGCRLIARDLVTNDSDKDFDYRTFCFGIYNQFNDDIKDIFEDIEQDNLTPYSYYLTYGSQTANNENPYSYYWAVVHYLINDVYHAEPITRTLLIERCINAHKSLLQSIGEARYLEL
;
A
#
# COMPACT_ATOMS: atom_id res chain seq x y z
N MET A 1 -34.46 46.44 9.72
CA MET A 1 -34.38 45.58 8.52
C MET A 1 -33.44 44.43 8.84
N THR A 2 -33.98 43.23 8.70
CA THR A 2 -33.74 42.09 9.59
C THR A 2 -32.60 41.20 9.09
N LYS A 3 -31.80 40.70 10.06
CA LYS A 3 -30.92 39.54 9.94
C LYS A 3 -31.73 38.25 9.72
N GLN A 4 -31.03 37.22 9.26
CA GLN A 4 -31.35 35.78 9.21
C GLN A 4 -31.76 35.23 7.83
N GLN A 5 -30.76 34.74 7.12
CA GLN A 5 -30.84 33.47 6.40
C GLN A 5 -29.67 32.60 6.88
N GLN A 6 -29.93 31.79 7.89
CA GLN A 6 -29.11 30.63 8.22
C GLN A 6 -29.62 29.47 7.37
N ASN A 7 -28.70 28.83 6.65
CA ASN A 7 -28.92 27.60 5.90
C ASN A 7 -29.39 26.49 6.85
N HIS A 8 -30.66 26.10 6.75
CA HIS A 8 -31.18 24.87 7.31
C HIS A 8 -30.83 23.71 6.36
N ILE A 9 -29.78 22.96 6.69
CA ILE A 9 -29.61 21.58 6.20
C ILE A 9 -30.46 20.69 7.11
N GLN A 10 -31.36 19.89 6.52
CA GLN A 10 -32.34 19.09 7.27
C GLN A 10 -31.66 17.96 8.07
N PRO A 11 -32.12 17.66 9.31
CA PRO A 11 -31.58 16.57 10.15
C PRO A 11 -31.72 15.15 9.56
N SER A 12 -32.66 14.95 8.63
CA SER A 12 -32.95 13.64 8.01
C SER A 12 -31.85 13.13 7.09
N GLU A 13 -31.18 14.03 6.34
CA GLU A 13 -30.08 13.65 5.44
C GLU A 13 -28.81 13.26 6.21
N ARG A 14 -28.52 13.91 7.35
CA ARG A 14 -27.37 13.57 8.20
C ARG A 14 -27.51 12.21 8.89
N GLN A 15 -28.73 11.82 9.25
CA GLN A 15 -28.98 10.49 9.83
C GLN A 15 -28.91 9.38 8.76
N ALA A 16 -29.41 9.63 7.56
CA ALA A 16 -29.35 8.68 6.45
C ALA A 16 -27.92 8.41 5.96
N THR A 17 -27.09 9.45 5.83
CA THR A 17 -25.68 9.30 5.45
C THR A 17 -24.85 8.62 6.54
N SER A 18 -25.06 8.96 7.82
CA SER A 18 -24.38 8.31 8.95
C SER A 18 -24.68 6.81 9.06
N HIS A 19 -25.91 6.38 8.77
CA HIS A 19 -26.29 4.96 8.78
C HIS A 19 -25.64 4.18 7.63
N PHE A 20 -25.67 4.74 6.42
CA PHE A 20 -25.06 4.14 5.23
C PHE A 20 -23.56 3.86 5.42
N SER A 21 -22.83 4.80 6.03
CA SER A 21 -21.39 4.67 6.24
C SER A 21 -21.03 3.65 7.32
N GLN A 22 -21.84 3.53 8.37
CA GLN A 22 -21.63 2.49 9.38
C GLN A 22 -21.86 1.09 8.79
N GLU A 23 -22.87 0.93 7.93
CA GLU A 23 -23.14 -0.33 7.23
C GLU A 23 -21.99 -0.74 6.30
N ILE A 24 -21.39 0.22 5.58
CA ILE A 24 -20.23 -0.02 4.70
C ILE A 24 -19.05 -0.57 5.50
N TYR A 25 -18.71 0.07 6.63
CA TYR A 25 -17.60 -0.41 7.47
C TYR A 25 -17.88 -1.79 8.05
N GLN A 26 -19.08 -2.00 8.58
CA GLN A 26 -19.49 -3.29 9.12
C GLN A 26 -19.45 -4.42 8.09
N HIS A 27 -19.82 -4.13 6.83
CA HIS A 27 -19.71 -5.11 5.75
C HIS A 27 -18.24 -5.49 5.48
N ALA A 28 -17.35 -4.50 5.45
CA ALA A 28 -15.92 -4.75 5.29
C ALA A 28 -15.34 -5.53 6.48
N GLU A 29 -15.72 -5.21 7.72
CA GLU A 29 -15.35 -5.98 8.91
C GLU A 29 -15.82 -7.42 8.84
N GLN A 30 -17.03 -7.68 8.34
CA GLN A 30 -17.53 -9.05 8.16
C GLN A 30 -16.69 -9.84 7.16
N GLN A 31 -16.25 -9.21 6.06
CA GLN A 31 -15.35 -9.84 5.11
C GLN A 31 -13.98 -10.13 5.73
N ALA A 32 -13.41 -9.18 6.47
CA ALA A 32 -12.15 -9.37 7.19
C ALA A 32 -12.27 -10.45 8.26
N LEU A 33 -13.41 -10.54 8.95
CA LEU A 33 -13.68 -11.57 9.96
C LEU A 33 -13.85 -12.95 9.35
N TRP A 34 -14.48 -13.06 8.18
CA TRP A 34 -14.52 -14.31 7.43
C TRP A 34 -13.10 -14.79 7.09
N TYR A 35 -12.27 -13.90 6.53
CA TYR A 35 -10.88 -14.25 6.21
C TYR A 35 -10.07 -14.59 7.47
N PHE A 36 -10.22 -13.83 8.55
CA PHE A 36 -9.55 -14.13 9.80
C PHE A 36 -9.90 -15.52 10.34
N ARG A 37 -11.16 -15.95 10.23
CA ARG A 37 -11.58 -17.31 10.60
C ARG A 37 -10.95 -18.39 9.71
N GLU A 38 -10.84 -18.14 8.40
CA GLU A 38 -10.14 -19.05 7.47
C GLU A 38 -8.67 -19.24 7.85
N ILE A 39 -8.00 -18.17 8.27
CA ILE A 39 -6.61 -18.22 8.75
C ILE A 39 -6.52 -18.91 10.11
N GLN A 40 -7.44 -18.62 11.03
CA GLN A 40 -7.47 -19.25 12.35
C GLN A 40 -7.67 -20.77 12.25
N GLN A 41 -8.57 -21.22 11.37
CA GLN A 41 -8.78 -22.65 11.12
C GLN A 41 -7.52 -23.33 10.58
N ARG A 42 -6.78 -22.67 9.68
CA ARG A 42 -5.52 -23.18 9.12
C ARG A 42 -4.39 -23.19 10.14
N GLN A 43 -4.29 -22.13 10.94
CA GLN A 43 -3.33 -22.03 12.03
C GLN A 43 -3.48 -23.19 13.02
N SER A 44 -4.71 -23.63 13.26
CA SER A 44 -5.02 -24.77 14.15
C SER A 44 -4.84 -26.14 13.48
N SER A 45 -4.58 -26.19 12.17
CA SER A 45 -4.36 -27.46 11.45
C SER A 45 -2.96 -28.01 11.73
N THR A 46 -2.88 -29.31 11.99
CA THR A 46 -1.60 -30.02 12.13
C THR A 46 -0.84 -30.11 10.81
N GLU A 47 -1.53 -30.01 9.67
CA GLU A 47 -0.95 -30.17 8.32
C GLU A 47 -0.25 -28.89 7.81
N LEU A 48 -0.54 -27.73 8.42
CA LEU A 48 -0.03 -26.43 7.98
C LEU A 48 1.50 -26.43 7.84
N PHE A 49 2.21 -26.88 8.88
CA PHE A 49 3.67 -26.86 8.88
C PHE A 49 4.27 -27.93 7.98
N ASP A 50 3.63 -29.10 7.84
CA ASP A 50 4.11 -30.15 6.94
C ASP A 50 4.06 -29.70 5.47
N GLU A 51 2.98 -29.01 5.08
CA GLU A 51 2.85 -28.43 3.74
C GLU A 51 3.85 -27.29 3.51
N LEU A 52 4.02 -26.39 4.48
CA LEU A 52 5.03 -25.33 4.41
C LEU A 52 6.46 -25.86 4.32
N VAL A 53 6.80 -26.90 5.08
CA VAL A 53 8.10 -27.59 5.00
C VAL A 53 8.31 -28.16 3.61
N THR A 54 7.26 -28.73 3.02
CA THR A 54 7.30 -29.23 1.63
C THR A 54 7.56 -28.10 0.64
N ASP A 55 6.85 -26.99 0.77
CA ASP A 55 7.00 -25.83 -0.11
C ASP A 55 8.37 -25.14 0.03
N ILE A 56 8.89 -25.00 1.25
CA ILE A 56 10.22 -24.47 1.52
C ILE A 56 11.30 -25.42 0.98
N SER A 57 11.11 -26.73 1.09
CA SER A 57 12.04 -27.73 0.54
C SER A 57 12.10 -27.69 -0.98
N ARG A 58 10.93 -27.55 -1.64
CA ARG A 58 10.83 -27.32 -3.10
C ARG A 58 11.50 -26.02 -3.53
N TRP A 59 11.34 -24.94 -2.76
CA TRP A 59 12.07 -23.70 -2.99
C TRP A 59 13.58 -23.87 -2.82
N ASN A 60 14.03 -24.52 -1.74
CA ASN A 60 15.46 -24.64 -1.42
C ASN A 60 16.21 -25.47 -2.48
N SER A 61 15.62 -26.59 -2.91
CA SER A 61 16.17 -27.45 -3.97
C SER A 61 16.36 -26.70 -5.29
N LYS A 62 15.34 -25.97 -5.77
CA LYS A 62 15.43 -25.15 -6.99
C LYS A 62 16.42 -24.01 -6.83
N ALA A 63 16.41 -23.37 -5.69
CA ALA A 63 17.16 -22.15 -5.54
C ALA A 63 18.66 -22.40 -5.26
N ARG A 64 19.04 -23.59 -4.77
CA ARG A 64 20.44 -24.07 -4.82
C ARG A 64 20.98 -24.21 -6.25
N GLN A 65 20.12 -24.30 -7.27
CA GLN A 65 20.50 -24.37 -8.68
C GLN A 65 20.61 -22.98 -9.35
N SER A 66 20.29 -21.89 -8.64
CA SER A 66 20.34 -20.53 -9.20
C SER A 66 21.60 -19.78 -8.72
N PRO A 67 22.49 -19.34 -9.64
CA PRO A 67 23.70 -18.61 -9.28
C PRO A 67 23.44 -17.21 -8.66
N LEU A 68 22.20 -16.71 -8.77
CA LEU A 68 21.76 -15.44 -8.20
C LEU A 68 21.67 -15.45 -6.67
N LYS A 69 21.57 -16.63 -6.03
CA LYS A 69 21.26 -16.74 -4.60
C LYS A 69 22.40 -16.29 -3.67
N THR A 70 23.65 -16.36 -4.10
CA THR A 70 24.80 -16.11 -3.21
C THR A 70 25.31 -14.68 -3.24
N LYS A 71 25.11 -13.95 -4.35
CA LYS A 71 25.84 -12.70 -4.60
C LYS A 71 25.09 -11.42 -4.24
N TYR A 72 23.76 -11.46 -4.20
CA TYR A 72 22.90 -10.27 -4.06
C TYR A 72 21.86 -10.35 -2.95
N GLN A 73 21.81 -11.43 -2.16
CA GLN A 73 20.91 -11.56 -1.01
C GLN A 73 21.23 -10.60 0.15
N TRP A 74 22.39 -9.93 0.11
CA TRP A 74 22.97 -9.18 1.22
C TRP A 74 23.12 -7.68 0.94
N LEU A 75 22.72 -7.23 -0.25
CA LEU A 75 22.83 -5.81 -0.56
C LEU A 75 21.59 -5.13 0.02
N SER A 76 21.78 -4.50 1.18
CA SER A 76 20.94 -3.38 1.60
C SER A 76 20.84 -2.45 0.40
N LEU A 77 19.63 -2.29 -0.12
CA LEU A 77 19.35 -1.35 -1.21
C LEU A 77 19.64 0.11 -0.78
N ASP A 78 19.93 0.34 0.50
CA ASP A 78 20.29 1.63 1.07
C ASP A 78 21.78 1.99 0.89
N ASP A 79 22.68 1.03 0.59
CA ASP A 79 24.14 1.30 0.51
C ASP A 79 24.72 1.31 -0.92
N MET A 80 23.95 0.94 -1.96
CA MET A 80 24.37 1.07 -3.36
C MET A 80 23.47 2.04 -4.12
N ASP A 81 24.10 2.96 -4.87
CA ASP A 81 23.40 3.68 -5.92
C ASP A 81 22.71 2.67 -6.85
N SER A 82 21.39 2.82 -6.97
CA SER A 82 20.52 1.88 -7.69
C SER A 82 20.96 1.71 -9.15
N TRP A 83 21.58 2.72 -9.75
CA TRP A 83 22.10 2.66 -11.11
C TRP A 83 23.35 1.80 -11.24
N THR A 84 24.32 1.99 -10.34
CA THR A 84 25.53 1.16 -10.30
C THR A 84 25.20 -0.31 -10.04
N PHE A 85 24.16 -0.59 -9.26
CA PHE A 85 23.62 -1.94 -9.10
C PHE A 85 23.08 -2.54 -10.41
N LEU A 86 22.28 -1.79 -11.17
CA LEU A 86 21.75 -2.25 -12.46
C LEU A 86 22.86 -2.45 -13.50
N GLN A 87 23.87 -1.58 -13.53
CA GLN A 87 25.04 -1.72 -14.41
C GLN A 87 25.83 -2.98 -14.08
N LYS A 88 26.03 -3.28 -12.79
CA LYS A 88 26.68 -4.51 -12.35
C LYS A 88 25.90 -5.75 -12.80
N LEU A 89 24.59 -5.76 -12.61
CA LEU A 89 23.72 -6.85 -13.10
C LEU A 89 23.78 -7.00 -14.63
N SER A 90 23.89 -5.89 -15.37
CA SER A 90 24.03 -5.90 -16.83
C SER A 90 25.35 -6.55 -17.24
N ALA A 91 26.46 -6.12 -16.63
CA ALA A 91 27.80 -6.65 -16.88
C ALA A 91 27.92 -8.14 -16.57
N GLU A 92 27.16 -8.63 -15.59
CA GLU A 92 27.13 -10.04 -15.18
C GLU A 92 26.11 -10.89 -15.98
N GLY A 93 25.35 -10.30 -16.90
CA GLY A 93 24.32 -11.00 -17.67
C GLY A 93 23.05 -11.35 -16.89
N GLU A 94 22.92 -10.87 -15.65
CA GLU A 94 21.84 -11.22 -14.72
C GLU A 94 20.67 -10.21 -14.71
N LEU A 95 20.84 -9.06 -15.36
CA LEU A 95 19.84 -7.99 -15.37
C LEU A 95 18.45 -8.46 -15.84
N LYS A 96 18.38 -9.28 -16.89
CA LYS A 96 17.09 -9.80 -17.39
C LYS A 96 16.38 -10.65 -16.34
N ASN A 97 17.11 -11.52 -15.65
CA ASN A 97 16.54 -12.41 -14.62
C ASN A 97 16.07 -11.60 -13.41
N TYR A 98 16.86 -10.62 -12.99
CA TYR A 98 16.50 -9.68 -11.93
C TYR A 98 15.22 -8.90 -12.27
N LEU A 99 15.12 -8.36 -13.49
CA LEU A 99 13.93 -7.64 -13.95
C LEU A 99 12.71 -8.57 -14.03
N LEU A 100 12.84 -9.78 -14.59
CA LEU A 100 11.75 -10.76 -14.63
C LEU A 100 11.20 -11.04 -13.23
N LYS A 101 12.09 -11.29 -12.26
CA LYS A 101 11.71 -11.55 -10.87
C LYS A 101 11.01 -10.34 -10.25
N THR A 102 11.57 -9.15 -10.41
CA THR A 102 11.04 -7.91 -9.84
C THR A 102 9.68 -7.56 -10.41
N ILE A 103 9.53 -7.62 -11.74
CA ILE A 103 8.28 -7.32 -12.43
C ILE A 103 7.21 -8.36 -12.11
N ARG A 104 7.55 -9.66 -12.06
CA ARG A 104 6.62 -10.72 -11.60
C ARG A 104 6.09 -10.43 -10.21
N TYR A 105 6.97 -10.06 -9.28
CA TYR A 105 6.56 -9.74 -7.93
C TYR A 105 5.64 -8.51 -7.87
N ILE A 106 5.93 -7.45 -8.63
CA ILE A 106 5.05 -6.28 -8.75
C ILE A 106 3.67 -6.68 -9.32
N PHE A 107 3.63 -7.51 -10.35
CA PHE A 107 2.38 -7.95 -10.99
C PHE A 107 1.49 -8.75 -10.03
N ILE A 108 2.08 -9.62 -9.22
CA ILE A 108 1.32 -10.37 -8.20
C ILE A 108 0.89 -9.42 -7.06
N ARG A 109 1.83 -8.61 -6.55
CA ARG A 109 1.63 -7.78 -5.36
C ARG A 109 0.66 -6.63 -5.59
N ASP A 110 0.92 -5.85 -6.63
CA ASP A 110 0.24 -4.57 -6.86
C ASP A 110 -0.90 -4.72 -7.87
N LEU A 111 -0.77 -5.64 -8.84
CA LEU A 111 -1.77 -5.86 -9.89
C LEU A 111 -2.61 -7.12 -9.69
N GLY A 112 -2.43 -7.83 -8.56
CA GLY A 112 -3.20 -9.03 -8.25
C GLY A 112 -3.22 -10.05 -9.39
N MET A 113 -2.17 -10.14 -10.22
CA MET A 113 -2.15 -11.00 -11.40
C MET A 113 -1.66 -12.41 -11.07
N ARG A 114 -2.21 -13.40 -11.77
CA ARG A 114 -1.74 -14.78 -11.70
C ARG A 114 -0.67 -15.04 -12.76
N LEU A 115 0.42 -15.70 -12.36
CA LEU A 115 1.53 -16.05 -13.25
C LEU A 115 1.29 -17.33 -14.07
N ASP A 116 0.24 -18.09 -13.79
CA ASP A 116 -0.19 -19.23 -14.60
C ASP A 116 -1.04 -18.82 -15.82
N ASN A 117 -1.34 -17.54 -15.96
CA ASN A 117 -2.02 -16.99 -17.14
C ASN A 117 -1.00 -16.56 -18.21
N ARG A 118 -1.15 -17.12 -19.42
CA ARG A 118 -0.30 -16.81 -20.59
C ARG A 118 -0.34 -15.33 -20.98
N GLN A 119 -1.45 -14.63 -20.78
CA GLN A 119 -1.55 -13.19 -21.04
C GLN A 119 -0.69 -12.40 -20.06
N THR A 120 -0.71 -12.74 -18.76
CA THR A 120 0.16 -12.15 -17.74
C THR A 120 1.63 -12.32 -18.10
N ASP A 121 2.06 -13.53 -18.47
CA ASP A 121 3.47 -13.79 -18.82
C ASP A 121 3.92 -12.99 -20.05
N LYS A 122 3.05 -12.82 -21.07
CA LYS A 122 3.32 -11.93 -22.22
C LYS A 122 3.48 -10.47 -21.80
N LEU A 123 2.62 -9.96 -20.91
CA LEU A 123 2.70 -8.59 -20.40
C LEU A 123 3.99 -8.35 -19.63
N ILE A 124 4.39 -9.31 -18.78
CA ILE A 124 5.65 -9.27 -18.03
C ILE A 124 6.84 -9.26 -18.98
N ASP A 125 6.90 -10.19 -19.93
CA ASP A 125 7.99 -10.26 -20.91
C ASP A 125 8.09 -8.99 -21.75
N GLY A 126 6.94 -8.45 -22.19
CA GLY A 126 6.86 -7.19 -22.91
C GLY A 126 7.40 -6.02 -22.08
N THR A 127 7.01 -5.95 -20.80
CA THR A 127 7.47 -4.93 -19.85
C THR A 127 8.98 -5.02 -19.63
N VAL A 128 9.51 -6.22 -19.39
CA VAL A 128 10.95 -6.44 -19.21
C VAL A 128 11.73 -6.06 -20.47
N LYS A 129 11.25 -6.43 -21.66
CA LYS A 129 11.88 -6.04 -22.94
C LYS A 129 11.91 -4.52 -23.12
N LYS A 130 10.81 -3.82 -22.79
CA LYS A 130 10.73 -2.35 -22.85
C LYS A 130 11.75 -1.72 -21.89
N ILE A 131 11.83 -2.16 -20.64
CA ILE A 131 12.80 -1.66 -19.65
C ILE A 131 14.24 -1.91 -20.10
N LEU A 132 14.57 -3.14 -20.55
CA LEU A 132 15.90 -3.45 -21.06
C LEU A 132 16.30 -2.58 -22.25
N SER A 133 15.36 -2.29 -23.16
CA SER A 133 15.62 -1.40 -24.28
C SER A 133 15.87 0.05 -23.84
N LEU A 134 15.23 0.51 -22.76
CA LEU A 134 15.47 1.85 -22.21
C LEU A 134 16.86 1.93 -21.55
N LEU A 135 17.21 0.94 -20.73
CA LEU A 135 18.51 0.89 -20.06
C LEU A 135 19.68 0.83 -21.06
N ARG A 136 19.57 0.03 -22.12
CA ARG A 136 20.61 -0.06 -23.18
C ARG A 136 20.83 1.24 -23.95
N LYS A 137 19.80 2.08 -24.09
CA LYS A 137 19.93 3.39 -24.76
C LYS A 137 20.73 4.40 -23.92
N GLN A 138 20.89 4.14 -22.62
CA GLN A 138 21.61 4.99 -21.68
C GLN A 138 23.05 4.56 -21.38
N ASP A 139 23.49 3.36 -21.77
CA ASP A 139 24.88 2.89 -21.59
C ASP A 139 25.95 3.78 -22.29
N GLY A 140 25.56 4.90 -22.93
CA GLY A 140 26.45 5.93 -23.48
C GLY A 140 26.49 7.28 -22.74
N LYS A 141 25.72 7.53 -21.66
CA LYS A 141 25.73 8.81 -20.90
C LYS A 141 25.58 8.56 -19.39
N GLN A 142 26.48 9.13 -18.57
CA GLN A 142 26.57 8.90 -17.12
C GLN A 142 25.72 9.89 -16.28
N SER A 143 25.01 9.38 -15.26
CA SER A 143 24.75 9.95 -13.90
C SER A 143 23.32 9.64 -13.37
N PHE A 144 23.15 9.51 -12.04
CA PHE A 144 21.87 9.35 -11.31
C PHE A 144 20.81 10.44 -11.62
N THR A 145 21.25 11.59 -12.12
CA THR A 145 20.39 12.66 -12.67
C THR A 145 19.58 12.23 -13.91
N ASP A 146 19.90 11.08 -14.51
CA ASP A 146 19.31 10.59 -15.76
C ASP A 146 18.02 9.76 -15.54
N THR A 147 17.58 9.52 -14.30
CA THR A 147 16.27 8.91 -13.98
C THR A 147 15.11 9.87 -14.27
N GLN A 148 15.27 11.15 -13.91
CA GLN A 148 14.37 12.21 -14.38
C GLN A 148 14.42 12.35 -15.90
N GLY A 149 15.59 12.14 -16.51
CA GLY A 149 15.77 12.06 -17.95
C GLY A 149 14.96 10.92 -18.60
N LEU A 150 14.96 9.73 -18.00
CA LEU A 150 14.15 8.58 -18.47
C LEU A 150 12.66 8.86 -18.37
N LEU A 151 12.20 9.39 -17.23
CA LEU A 151 10.80 9.71 -17.02
C LEU A 151 10.34 10.81 -17.99
N TYR A 152 11.13 11.87 -18.15
CA TYR A 152 10.88 12.93 -19.12
C TYR A 152 10.85 12.41 -20.57
N GLN A 153 11.79 11.55 -20.96
CA GLN A 153 11.77 10.95 -22.30
C GLN A 153 10.56 10.03 -22.51
N TRP A 154 10.10 9.34 -21.47
CA TRP A 154 8.94 8.47 -21.52
C TRP A 154 7.63 9.27 -21.65
N THR A 155 7.51 10.39 -20.92
CA THR A 155 6.36 11.30 -21.01
C THR A 155 6.36 12.06 -22.33
N SER A 156 7.51 12.59 -22.77
CA SER A 156 7.63 13.34 -24.02
C SER A 156 7.28 12.51 -25.26
N LYS A 157 7.67 11.23 -25.30
CA LYS A 157 7.25 10.29 -26.36
C LYS A 157 5.74 10.04 -26.43
N ARG A 158 5.00 10.44 -25.40
CA ARG A 158 3.55 10.31 -25.29
C ARG A 158 2.83 11.66 -25.30
N GLY A 159 3.54 12.76 -25.55
CA GLY A 159 2.95 14.11 -25.53
C GLY A 159 2.56 14.59 -24.11
N LEU A 160 3.17 14.05 -23.06
CA LEU A 160 2.86 14.35 -21.65
C LEU A 160 3.85 15.35 -21.02
N ASP A 161 4.51 16.18 -21.83
CA ASP A 161 5.53 17.13 -21.35
C ASP A 161 4.95 18.11 -20.32
N THR A 162 3.74 18.64 -20.57
CA THR A 162 3.04 19.56 -19.67
C THR A 162 2.58 18.87 -18.38
N THR A 163 2.09 17.63 -18.47
CA THR A 163 1.72 16.80 -17.31
C THR A 163 2.92 16.53 -16.41
N TYR A 164 4.08 16.18 -17.01
CA TYR A 164 5.32 15.96 -16.28
C TYR A 164 5.75 17.22 -15.53
N GLN A 165 5.78 18.37 -16.20
CA GLN A 165 6.13 19.65 -15.58
C GLN A 165 5.15 20.00 -14.45
N TRP A 166 3.85 19.84 -14.68
CA TRP A 166 2.82 20.05 -13.67
C TRP A 166 3.06 19.18 -12.44
N LEU A 167 3.33 17.88 -12.64
CA LEU A 167 3.56 16.95 -11.53
C LEU A 167 4.81 17.34 -10.74
N MET A 168 5.92 17.62 -11.41
CA MET A 168 7.17 18.00 -10.74
C MET A 168 7.01 19.30 -9.93
N LEU A 169 6.29 20.29 -10.47
CA LEU A 169 5.96 21.52 -9.75
C LEU A 169 5.07 21.26 -8.54
N LYS A 170 4.05 20.41 -8.69
CA LYS A 170 3.15 20.03 -7.59
C LYS A 170 3.89 19.27 -6.48
N LEU A 171 4.79 18.35 -6.83
CA LEU A 171 5.64 17.63 -5.89
C LEU A 171 6.56 18.59 -5.11
N ALA A 172 7.21 19.52 -5.81
CA ALA A 172 8.07 20.52 -5.18
C ALA A 172 7.31 21.49 -4.27
N GLN A 173 6.03 21.79 -4.57
CA GLN A 173 5.18 22.65 -3.74
C GLN A 173 4.72 21.97 -2.45
N ILE A 174 4.44 20.67 -2.48
CA ILE A 174 3.94 19.93 -1.31
C ILE A 174 5.05 19.38 -0.42
N GLU A 175 6.26 19.16 -0.95
CA GLU A 175 7.42 18.69 -0.19
C GLU A 175 7.73 19.52 1.09
N PRO A 176 7.74 20.87 1.05
CA PRO A 176 8.01 21.68 2.25
C PRO A 176 6.85 21.72 3.24
N LEU A 177 5.68 21.15 2.91
CA LEU A 177 4.53 21.13 3.79
C LEU A 177 4.53 19.93 4.76
N PHE A 178 5.35 18.90 4.50
CA PHE A 178 5.59 17.81 5.45
C PHE A 178 6.24 18.35 6.73
N ILE A 179 5.85 17.80 7.87
CA ILE A 179 6.10 18.40 9.18
C ILE A 179 7.56 18.21 9.63
N ASN A 180 8.17 17.07 9.32
CA ASN A 180 9.57 16.78 9.65
C ASN A 180 10.31 16.14 8.47
N ASP A 181 11.64 16.10 8.53
CA ASP A 181 12.47 15.62 7.41
C ASP A 181 12.30 14.10 7.13
N ALA A 182 11.99 13.31 8.16
CA ALA A 182 11.68 11.89 8.01
C ALA A 182 10.33 11.72 7.28
N GLY A 183 9.28 12.43 7.72
CA GLY A 183 7.96 12.52 7.11
C GLY A 183 8.03 13.03 5.68
N ARG A 184 8.90 14.01 5.39
CA ARG A 184 9.17 14.45 4.02
C ARG A 184 9.69 13.31 3.15
N THR A 185 10.75 12.63 3.58
CA THR A 185 11.37 11.56 2.78
C THR A 185 10.43 10.37 2.60
N HIS A 186 9.82 9.89 3.68
CA HIS A 186 8.91 8.74 3.67
C HIS A 186 7.58 9.07 2.97
N GLY A 187 7.01 10.23 3.23
CA GLY A 187 5.76 10.72 2.65
C GLY A 187 5.89 10.93 1.14
N MET A 188 6.94 11.60 0.68
CA MET A 188 7.21 11.76 -0.76
C MET A 188 7.41 10.41 -1.46
N ARG A 189 8.14 9.49 -0.82
CA ARG A 189 8.33 8.13 -1.36
C ARG A 189 7.01 7.38 -1.47
N LYS A 190 6.14 7.44 -0.45
CA LYS A 190 4.80 6.83 -0.48
C LYS A 190 3.95 7.47 -1.59
N LEU A 191 3.94 8.79 -1.71
CA LEU A 191 3.16 9.52 -2.71
C LEU A 191 3.57 9.15 -4.14
N VAL A 192 4.87 9.16 -4.45
CA VAL A 192 5.38 8.76 -5.78
C VAL A 192 5.05 7.29 -6.08
N LYS A 193 5.11 6.41 -5.08
CA LYS A 193 4.70 5.00 -5.24
C LYS A 193 3.21 4.87 -5.58
N ILE A 194 2.34 5.66 -4.96
CA ILE A 194 0.90 5.65 -5.26
C ILE A 194 0.66 6.13 -6.70
N ILE A 195 1.28 7.24 -7.12
CA ILE A 195 1.19 7.72 -8.51
C ILE A 195 1.63 6.62 -9.49
N ALA A 196 2.79 6.01 -9.24
CA ALA A 196 3.31 4.95 -10.08
C ALA A 196 2.39 3.72 -10.12
N GLY A 197 1.76 3.36 -8.99
CA GLY A 197 0.79 2.27 -8.90
C GLY A 197 -0.46 2.53 -9.75
N VAL A 198 -1.04 3.73 -9.65
CA VAL A 198 -2.22 4.14 -10.43
C VAL A 198 -1.93 4.13 -11.93
N VAL A 199 -0.79 4.72 -12.34
CA VAL A 199 -0.33 4.69 -13.74
C VAL A 199 -0.10 3.25 -14.22
N LEU A 200 0.50 2.39 -13.38
CA LEU A 200 0.75 1.00 -13.74
C LEU A 200 -0.55 0.22 -13.96
N HIS A 201 -1.57 0.41 -13.11
CA HIS A 201 -2.88 -0.22 -13.32
C HIS A 201 -3.47 0.16 -14.66
N HIS A 202 -3.52 1.45 -14.97
CA HIS A 202 -4.06 1.95 -16.22
C HIS A 202 -3.30 1.39 -17.44
N LEU A 203 -1.97 1.49 -17.44
CA LEU A 203 -1.15 0.97 -18.54
C LEU A 203 -1.37 -0.53 -18.76
N ILE A 204 -1.58 -1.31 -17.71
CA ILE A 204 -1.76 -2.75 -17.83
C ILE A 204 -3.15 -3.12 -18.31
N ILE A 205 -4.18 -2.39 -17.87
CA ILE A 205 -5.57 -2.54 -18.35
C ILE A 205 -5.63 -2.19 -19.84
N GLU A 206 -5.12 -1.03 -20.26
CA GLU A 206 -5.16 -0.60 -21.66
C GLU A 206 -4.32 -1.46 -22.61
N ASN A 207 -3.19 -2.02 -22.15
CA ASN A 207 -2.42 -2.97 -22.97
C ASN A 207 -3.20 -4.26 -23.28
N GLN A 208 -4.32 -4.55 -22.60
CA GLN A 208 -5.21 -5.66 -22.96
C GLN A 208 -6.16 -5.30 -24.12
N GLU A 209 -6.39 -4.01 -24.37
CA GLU A 209 -7.43 -3.52 -25.30
C GLU A 209 -6.89 -3.01 -26.65
N HIS A 210 -5.58 -3.16 -26.92
CA HIS A 210 -4.94 -2.84 -28.21
C HIS A 210 -5.08 -1.37 -28.69
N SER A 211 -5.41 -0.40 -27.83
CA SER A 211 -5.43 1.02 -28.18
C SER A 211 -4.04 1.66 -28.07
N ASP A 212 -3.74 2.60 -28.98
CA ASP A 212 -2.71 3.59 -28.74
C ASP A 212 -3.18 4.45 -27.55
N LEU A 213 -2.37 4.50 -26.48
CA LEU A 213 -2.72 5.20 -25.24
C LEU A 213 -3.02 6.68 -25.52
N ASP A 214 -4.17 7.16 -25.07
CA ASP A 214 -4.55 8.57 -25.19
C ASP A 214 -3.76 9.42 -24.16
N ALA A 215 -3.07 10.45 -24.64
CA ALA A 215 -2.31 11.36 -23.80
C ALA A 215 -3.22 12.09 -22.79
N GLU A 216 -4.48 12.37 -23.15
CA GLU A 216 -5.44 13.04 -22.26
C GLU A 216 -5.86 12.12 -21.10
N GLN A 217 -6.08 10.83 -21.39
CA GLN A 217 -6.37 9.82 -20.37
C GLN A 217 -5.18 9.64 -19.43
N LEU A 218 -3.96 9.54 -19.96
CA LEU A 218 -2.76 9.43 -19.12
C LEU A 218 -2.50 10.67 -18.27
N ASP A 219 -2.78 11.89 -18.77
CA ASP A 219 -2.74 13.11 -17.96
C ASP A 219 -3.70 13.01 -16.78
N THR A 220 -4.94 12.61 -17.03
CA THR A 220 -5.96 12.41 -16.00
C THR A 220 -5.54 11.38 -14.96
N VAL A 221 -5.02 10.23 -15.40
CA VAL A 221 -4.58 9.14 -14.51
C VAL A 221 -3.39 9.56 -13.63
N ILE A 222 -2.43 10.31 -14.17
CA ILE A 222 -1.31 10.84 -13.39
C ILE A 222 -1.83 11.82 -12.32
N ARG A 223 -2.78 12.69 -12.68
CA ARG A 223 -3.41 13.63 -11.73
C ARG A 223 -4.23 12.90 -10.67
N LEU A 224 -5.00 11.88 -11.03
CA LEU A 224 -5.74 11.04 -10.07
C LEU A 224 -4.79 10.34 -9.11
N GLY A 225 -3.68 9.78 -9.61
CA GLY A 225 -2.63 9.19 -8.78
C GLY A 225 -2.01 10.20 -7.80
N TYR A 226 -1.79 11.44 -8.23
CA TYR A 226 -1.31 12.51 -7.35
C TYR A 226 -2.36 12.87 -6.30
N CYS A 227 -3.61 13.08 -6.70
CA CYS A 227 -4.71 13.45 -5.82
C CYS A 227 -4.93 12.39 -4.73
N TYR A 228 -4.99 11.12 -5.12
CA TYR A 228 -5.09 10.02 -4.16
C TYR A 228 -3.83 9.90 -3.28
N GLY A 229 -2.65 10.08 -3.87
CA GLY A 229 -1.39 10.16 -3.14
C GLY A 229 -1.35 11.27 -2.09
N LEU A 230 -2.06 12.39 -2.27
CA LEU A 230 -2.19 13.42 -1.24
C LEU A 230 -3.13 13.01 -0.11
N THR A 231 -4.21 12.28 -0.41
CA THR A 231 -5.19 11.87 0.61
C THR A 231 -4.67 10.81 1.59
N TYR A 232 -3.40 10.45 1.54
CA TYR A 232 -2.89 9.31 2.31
C TYR A 232 -1.56 9.62 3.01
N PRO A 233 -0.36 9.55 2.40
CA PRO A 233 0.89 9.91 3.09
C PRO A 233 0.90 11.30 3.73
N PHE A 234 0.15 12.24 3.17
CA PHE A 234 0.08 13.60 3.70
C PHE A 234 -0.89 13.74 4.88
N ILE A 235 -1.99 12.98 4.85
CA ILE A 235 -2.92 12.87 5.98
C ILE A 235 -2.26 12.12 7.15
N ASP A 236 -1.50 11.07 6.85
CA ASP A 236 -0.68 10.29 7.78
C ASP A 236 0.30 11.19 8.55
N ASP A 237 1.11 11.98 7.82
CA ASP A 237 2.09 12.91 8.41
C ASP A 237 1.46 13.96 9.33
N LEU A 238 0.28 14.47 8.96
CA LEU A 238 -0.48 15.40 9.80
C LEU A 238 -1.03 14.74 11.07
N GLN A 239 -1.59 13.54 10.93
CA GLN A 239 -2.23 12.84 12.04
C GLN A 239 -1.21 12.28 13.04
N ASP A 240 -0.02 11.91 12.59
CA ASP A 240 1.03 11.34 13.43
C ASP A 240 1.85 12.44 14.15
N SER A 241 1.85 13.67 13.62
CA SER A 241 2.56 14.78 14.24
C SER A 241 1.77 15.47 15.34
N ALA A 242 2.27 15.40 16.58
CA ALA A 242 1.77 16.18 17.70
C ALA A 242 2.04 17.70 17.55
N ILE A 243 2.95 18.08 16.65
CA ILE A 243 3.28 19.49 16.35
C ILE A 243 2.31 20.07 15.32
N ALA A 244 1.77 19.24 14.42
CA ALA A 244 0.90 19.68 13.35
C ALA A 244 -0.53 19.99 13.81
N LEU A 245 -1.12 19.09 14.60
CA LEU A 245 -2.47 19.19 15.11
C LEU A 245 -2.49 18.76 16.58
N ASN A 246 -3.13 19.56 17.44
CA ASN A 246 -3.39 19.16 18.82
C ASN A 246 -4.53 18.13 18.87
N ALA A 247 -4.83 17.54 20.04
CA ALA A 247 -5.85 16.49 20.14
C ALA A 247 -7.25 16.95 19.68
N HIS A 248 -7.63 18.20 19.96
CA HIS A 248 -8.90 18.77 19.53
C HIS A 248 -8.95 18.97 18.01
N ASP A 249 -7.91 19.58 17.44
CA ASP A 249 -7.79 19.86 16.01
C ASP A 249 -7.69 18.56 15.19
N LYS A 250 -7.06 17.50 15.72
CA LYS A 250 -7.11 16.15 15.14
C LYS A 250 -8.54 15.62 15.07
N GLY A 251 -9.34 15.82 16.13
CA GLY A 251 -10.75 15.45 16.17
C GLY A 251 -11.57 16.18 15.09
N LEU A 252 -11.37 17.50 14.95
CA LEU A 252 -12.02 18.31 13.90
C LEU A 252 -11.62 17.86 12.50
N PHE A 253 -10.32 17.61 12.29
CA PHE A 253 -9.79 17.16 11.01
C PHE A 253 -10.34 15.77 10.62
N ASN A 254 -10.39 14.83 11.56
CA ASN A 254 -10.94 13.49 11.32
C ASN A 254 -12.44 13.55 11.03
N ALA A 255 -13.21 14.39 11.75
CA ALA A 255 -14.62 14.58 11.47
C ALA A 255 -14.87 15.19 10.08
N ALA A 256 -14.01 16.14 9.66
CA ALA A 256 -14.08 16.75 8.35
C ALA A 256 -13.77 15.76 7.21
N LEU A 257 -12.71 14.97 7.35
CA LEU A 257 -12.35 13.91 6.41
C LEU A 257 -13.43 12.84 6.31
N ARG A 258 -13.91 12.36 7.47
CA ARG A 258 -15.01 11.40 7.55
C ARG A 258 -16.24 11.90 6.79
N THR A 259 -16.70 13.12 7.11
CA THR A 259 -17.86 13.72 6.42
C THR A 259 -17.61 13.85 4.91
N SER A 260 -16.39 14.23 4.52
CA SER A 260 -16.06 14.37 3.09
C SER A 260 -16.15 13.04 2.36
N LEU A 261 -15.56 11.98 2.91
CA LEU A 261 -15.62 10.63 2.35
C LEU A 261 -17.05 10.06 2.29
N GLN A 262 -17.88 10.36 3.29
CA GLN A 262 -19.26 9.88 3.35
C GLN A 262 -20.19 10.59 2.36
N THR A 263 -19.99 11.90 2.15
CA THR A 263 -20.83 12.71 1.26
C THR A 263 -20.30 12.77 -0.16
N GLY A 264 -19.03 12.39 -0.36
CA GLY A 264 -18.32 12.70 -1.59
C GLY A 264 -18.18 14.21 -1.81
N GLU A 265 -18.16 15.04 -0.77
CA GLU A 265 -17.96 16.48 -0.91
C GLU A 265 -16.93 17.02 0.07
N ALA A 266 -15.98 17.80 -0.42
CA ALA A 266 -15.00 18.44 0.46
C ALA A 266 -15.69 19.46 1.38
N VAL A 267 -15.67 19.21 2.68
CA VAL A 267 -16.28 20.12 3.66
C VAL A 267 -15.49 21.44 3.78
N ALA A 268 -16.08 22.44 4.44
CA ALA A 268 -15.40 23.70 4.70
C ALA A 268 -14.22 23.53 5.67
N TYR A 269 -13.22 24.42 5.55
CA TYR A 269 -12.07 24.47 6.45
C TYR A 269 -12.56 24.58 7.91
N PRO A 270 -12.22 23.62 8.80
CA PRO A 270 -12.64 23.67 10.19
C PRO A 270 -12.05 24.87 10.95
N ASP A 271 -12.75 25.32 11.99
CA ASP A 271 -12.26 26.33 12.92
C ASP A 271 -11.23 25.72 13.88
N PHE A 272 -10.02 25.48 13.39
CA PHE A 272 -8.91 24.96 14.20
C PHE A 272 -8.45 25.97 15.26
N GLU A 273 -8.07 25.47 16.44
CA GLU A 273 -7.49 26.32 17.49
C GLU A 273 -6.11 26.85 17.07
N HIS A 274 -5.31 26.02 16.40
CA HIS A 274 -3.96 26.36 15.93
C HIS A 274 -3.90 26.49 14.41
N ASP A 275 -4.70 27.41 13.88
CA ASP A 275 -4.71 27.74 12.47
C ASP A 275 -3.38 28.38 12.02
N ASN A 276 -2.79 27.86 10.95
CA ASN A 276 -1.60 28.41 10.32
C ASN A 276 -1.66 28.26 8.79
N GLU A 277 -0.84 29.06 8.10
CA GLU A 277 -0.82 29.10 6.63
C GLU A 277 -0.51 27.74 6.00
N ARG A 278 0.35 26.93 6.65
CA ARG A 278 0.66 25.57 6.20
C ARG A 278 -0.60 24.71 6.22
N LEU A 279 -1.32 24.66 7.33
CA LEU A 279 -2.55 23.86 7.45
C LEU A 279 -3.62 24.31 6.44
N ARG A 280 -3.76 25.62 6.19
CA ARG A 280 -4.64 26.16 5.13
C ARG A 280 -4.20 25.75 3.73
N HIS A 281 -2.89 25.69 3.47
CA HIS A 281 -2.37 25.20 2.20
C HIS A 281 -2.68 23.72 2.02
N ILE A 282 -2.41 22.90 3.05
CA ILE A 282 -2.70 21.47 3.03
C ILE A 282 -4.19 21.23 2.75
N TYR A 283 -5.07 21.91 3.47
CA TYR A 283 -6.51 21.75 3.27
C TYR A 283 -6.96 22.15 1.86
N ARG A 284 -6.37 23.20 1.28
CA ARG A 284 -6.66 23.60 -0.11
C ARG A 284 -6.26 22.52 -1.11
N GLU A 285 -5.07 21.91 -0.94
CA GLU A 285 -4.62 20.82 -1.81
C GLU A 285 -5.47 19.56 -1.65
N LEU A 286 -5.84 19.19 -0.41
CA LEU A 286 -6.73 18.06 -0.15
C LEU A 286 -8.14 18.29 -0.73
N LYS A 287 -8.70 19.48 -0.55
CA LYS A 287 -9.99 19.86 -1.14
C LYS A 287 -9.95 19.77 -2.67
N TRP A 288 -8.93 20.35 -3.29
CA TRP A 288 -8.75 20.29 -4.74
C TRP A 288 -8.60 18.83 -5.22
N ALA A 289 -7.80 18.01 -4.54
CA ALA A 289 -7.64 16.60 -4.85
C ALA A 289 -8.97 15.84 -4.80
N PHE A 290 -9.77 16.11 -3.77
CA PHE A 290 -11.08 15.50 -3.59
C PHE A 290 -12.07 15.87 -4.71
N GLU A 291 -12.14 17.16 -5.04
CA GLU A 291 -12.98 17.67 -6.13
C GLU A 291 -12.52 17.16 -7.50
N PHE A 292 -11.20 17.06 -7.72
CA PHE A 292 -10.63 16.51 -8.94
C PHE A 292 -10.99 15.03 -9.11
N ILE A 293 -10.86 14.21 -8.06
CA ILE A 293 -11.24 12.80 -8.12
C ILE A 293 -12.74 12.66 -8.47
N LYS A 294 -13.62 13.37 -7.76
CA LYS A 294 -15.07 13.29 -8.02
C LYS A 294 -15.45 13.69 -9.44
N SER A 295 -14.82 14.73 -9.99
CA SER A 295 -15.16 15.25 -11.32
C SER A 295 -14.62 14.43 -12.48
N ASN A 296 -13.63 13.56 -12.25
CA ASN A 296 -13.00 12.75 -13.29
C ASN A 296 -13.36 11.26 -13.22
N LEU A 297 -14.21 10.87 -12.26
CA LEU A 297 -14.72 9.51 -12.13
C LEU A 297 -16.19 9.44 -12.54
N SER A 298 -16.61 8.30 -13.10
CA SER A 298 -18.04 8.01 -13.26
C SER A 298 -18.73 7.95 -11.89
N GLU A 299 -20.06 8.11 -11.84
CA GLU A 299 -20.82 8.04 -10.58
C GLU A 299 -20.57 6.72 -9.82
N GLY A 300 -20.55 5.59 -10.54
CA GLY A 300 -20.27 4.27 -9.95
C GLY A 300 -18.82 4.12 -9.47
N GLN A 301 -17.86 4.66 -10.23
CA GLN A 301 -16.44 4.69 -9.85
C GLN A 301 -16.22 5.54 -8.59
N ALA A 302 -16.81 6.73 -8.56
CA ALA A 302 -16.70 7.66 -7.44
C ALA A 302 -17.30 7.03 -6.17
N ASP A 303 -18.47 6.40 -6.27
CA ASP A 303 -19.11 5.69 -5.16
C ASP A 303 -18.22 4.55 -4.63
N SER A 304 -17.66 3.70 -5.51
CA SER A 304 -16.72 2.65 -5.10
C SER A 304 -15.47 3.22 -4.43
N PHE A 305 -14.86 4.24 -5.05
CA PHE A 305 -13.67 4.91 -4.54
C PHE A 305 -13.92 5.46 -3.13
N PHE A 306 -14.99 6.24 -2.92
CA PHE A 306 -15.26 6.87 -1.63
C PHE A 306 -15.62 5.85 -0.55
N LYS A 307 -16.36 4.79 -0.88
CA LYS A 307 -16.63 3.68 0.04
C LYS A 307 -15.36 3.00 0.52
N ARG A 308 -14.46 2.66 -0.40
CA ARG A 308 -13.18 2.01 -0.04
C ARG A 308 -12.27 2.96 0.72
N ALA A 309 -12.15 4.21 0.30
CA ALA A 309 -11.38 5.24 1.00
C ALA A 309 -11.93 5.48 2.43
N TYR A 310 -13.25 5.45 2.61
CA TYR A 310 -13.89 5.50 3.92
C TYR A 310 -13.52 4.30 4.80
N VAL A 311 -13.70 3.06 4.32
CA VAL A 311 -13.32 1.85 5.07
C VAL A 311 -11.86 1.89 5.49
N PHE A 312 -11.02 2.29 4.55
CA PHE A 312 -9.60 2.43 4.76
C PHE A 312 -9.27 3.47 5.85
N PHE A 313 -9.86 4.66 5.76
CA PHE A 313 -9.68 5.74 6.74
C PHE A 313 -10.17 5.35 8.14
N GLU A 314 -11.36 4.74 8.26
CA GLU A 314 -11.89 4.30 9.55
C GLU A 314 -11.00 3.22 10.18
N ALA A 315 -10.49 2.27 9.38
CA ALA A 315 -9.56 1.26 9.88
C ALA A 315 -8.27 1.87 10.43
N GLN A 316 -7.72 2.90 9.76
CA GLN A 316 -6.56 3.64 10.27
C GLN A 316 -6.86 4.45 11.53
N ASP A 317 -8.01 5.13 11.59
CA ASP A 317 -8.40 5.93 12.75
C ASP A 317 -8.58 5.04 13.99
N ILE A 318 -9.24 3.89 13.83
CA ILE A 318 -9.39 2.88 14.88
C ILE A 318 -8.02 2.33 15.33
N ASP A 319 -7.12 2.07 14.39
CA ASP A 319 -5.78 1.56 14.68
C ASP A 319 -4.93 2.58 15.46
N ARG A 320 -4.93 3.86 15.04
CA ARG A 320 -4.18 4.95 15.67
C ARG A 320 -4.65 5.28 17.09
N GLN A 321 -5.94 5.13 17.37
CA GLN A 321 -6.50 5.40 18.70
C GLN A 321 -6.14 4.31 19.74
N ARG A 322 -5.55 3.21 19.30
CA ARG A 322 -5.13 2.12 20.18
C ARG A 322 -3.71 2.35 20.67
N SER A 323 -3.49 1.91 21.90
CA SER A 323 -2.21 1.98 22.58
C SER A 323 -1.93 0.63 23.21
N LEU A 324 -0.67 0.19 23.12
CA LEU A 324 -0.22 -1.03 23.74
C LEU A 324 -0.41 -0.95 25.27
N ALA A 325 -0.10 0.18 25.90
CA ALA A 325 -0.30 0.41 27.34
C ALA A 325 -1.77 0.25 27.82
N ALA A 326 -2.75 0.57 26.98
CA ALA A 326 -4.17 0.46 27.30
C ALA A 326 -4.75 -0.96 27.11
N GLY A 327 -4.00 -1.88 26.49
CA GLY A 327 -4.54 -3.02 25.77
C GLY A 327 -4.76 -4.35 26.51
N LYS A 328 -4.69 -4.44 27.85
CA LYS A 328 -4.61 -5.73 28.58
C LYS A 328 -5.76 -6.75 28.34
N ARG A 329 -6.88 -6.37 27.69
CA ARG A 329 -8.04 -7.25 27.44
C ARG A 329 -8.65 -7.01 26.05
N ILE A 330 -7.84 -7.17 25.01
CA ILE A 330 -8.29 -7.04 23.62
C ILE A 330 -8.61 -8.44 23.07
N LYS A 331 -9.71 -8.59 22.34
CA LYS A 331 -10.03 -9.85 21.66
C LYS A 331 -9.08 -10.03 20.48
N LEU A 332 -8.73 -11.28 20.16
CA LEU A 332 -7.80 -11.56 19.08
C LEU A 332 -8.25 -10.96 17.73
N ALA A 333 -9.53 -11.10 17.37
CA ALA A 333 -10.06 -10.49 16.15
C ALA A 333 -9.88 -8.97 16.14
N ASP A 334 -10.07 -8.30 17.29
CA ASP A 334 -9.92 -6.85 17.37
C ASP A 334 -8.48 -6.42 17.07
N LEU A 335 -7.46 -7.24 17.35
CA LEU A 335 -6.05 -6.98 16.96
C LEU A 335 -5.82 -7.07 15.45
N TYR A 336 -6.49 -8.01 14.77
CA TYR A 336 -6.22 -8.30 13.37
C TYR A 336 -7.10 -7.53 12.39
N LEU A 337 -8.38 -7.28 12.69
CA LEU A 337 -9.32 -6.76 11.69
C LEU A 337 -8.93 -5.38 11.14
N PRO A 338 -8.56 -4.36 11.95
CA PRO A 338 -8.15 -3.06 11.40
C PRO A 338 -6.86 -3.15 10.59
N VAL A 339 -5.92 -4.00 11.02
CA VAL A 339 -4.68 -4.28 10.29
C VAL A 339 -4.96 -4.90 8.92
N MET A 340 -5.93 -5.82 8.84
CA MET A 340 -6.36 -6.41 7.57
C MET A 340 -7.06 -5.40 6.65
N LEU A 341 -7.95 -4.57 7.20
CA LEU A 341 -8.69 -3.57 6.42
C LEU A 341 -7.80 -2.45 5.89
N LYS A 342 -6.89 -1.92 6.73
CA LYS A 342 -5.93 -0.89 6.30
C LYS A 342 -4.99 -1.43 5.22
N SER A 343 -4.50 -2.66 5.36
CA SER A 343 -3.50 -3.22 4.45
C SER A 343 -4.03 -3.54 3.04
N ALA A 344 -5.30 -3.92 2.92
CA ALA A 344 -5.94 -4.21 1.64
C ALA A 344 -6.37 -2.93 0.88
N GLY A 345 -6.82 -1.89 1.58
CA GLY A 345 -7.48 -0.72 0.97
C GLY A 345 -6.61 0.04 -0.03
N CYS A 346 -5.31 0.25 0.27
CA CYS A 346 -4.45 1.11 -0.54
C CYS A 346 -4.40 0.73 -2.03
N ARG A 347 -4.28 -0.58 -2.30
CA ARG A 347 -4.12 -1.13 -3.66
C ARG A 347 -5.44 -1.27 -4.40
N LEU A 348 -6.52 -1.61 -3.68
CA LEU A 348 -7.87 -1.68 -4.25
C LEU A 348 -8.32 -0.30 -4.74
N ILE A 349 -8.07 0.75 -3.95
CA ILE A 349 -8.41 2.13 -4.32
C ILE A 349 -7.66 2.59 -5.58
N ALA A 350 -6.38 2.23 -5.72
CA ALA A 350 -5.59 2.59 -6.90
C ALA A 350 -6.19 2.04 -8.21
N ARG A 351 -6.83 0.87 -8.16
CA ARG A 351 -7.55 0.29 -9.28
C ARG A 351 -8.88 1.00 -9.55
N ASP A 352 -9.66 1.31 -8.50
CA ASP A 352 -10.95 2.01 -8.64
C ASP A 352 -10.81 3.37 -9.34
N LEU A 353 -9.64 4.00 -9.27
CA LEU A 353 -9.34 5.25 -9.99
C LEU A 353 -9.25 5.10 -11.51
N VAL A 354 -9.05 3.90 -12.03
CA VAL A 354 -8.72 3.69 -13.45
C VAL A 354 -9.62 2.69 -14.17
N THR A 355 -10.53 2.01 -13.48
CA THR A 355 -11.50 1.09 -14.10
C THR A 355 -12.84 1.08 -13.38
N ASN A 356 -13.91 0.84 -14.15
CA ASN A 356 -15.26 0.58 -13.63
C ASN A 356 -15.53 -0.92 -13.46
N ASP A 357 -14.59 -1.79 -13.88
CA ASP A 357 -14.83 -3.22 -13.94
C ASP A 357 -14.71 -3.85 -12.56
N SER A 358 -15.78 -4.51 -12.13
CA SER A 358 -15.71 -5.39 -10.97
C SER A 358 -14.97 -6.68 -11.34
N ASP A 359 -13.74 -6.87 -10.85
CA ASP A 359 -13.07 -8.18 -10.85
C ASP A 359 -12.92 -8.61 -9.39
N LYS A 360 -13.85 -9.46 -8.95
CA LYS A 360 -13.90 -9.99 -7.58
C LYS A 360 -12.68 -10.85 -7.27
N ASP A 361 -12.13 -11.53 -8.27
CA ASP A 361 -10.98 -12.40 -8.06
C ASP A 361 -9.71 -11.55 -7.87
N PHE A 362 -9.55 -10.46 -8.63
CA PHE A 362 -8.50 -9.47 -8.34
C PHE A 362 -8.67 -8.88 -6.95
N ASP A 363 -9.89 -8.47 -6.58
CA ASP A 363 -10.14 -7.81 -5.30
C ASP A 363 -9.75 -8.73 -4.15
N TYR A 364 -10.14 -10.00 -4.26
CA TYR A 364 -9.80 -11.06 -3.32
C TYR A 364 -8.28 -11.32 -3.24
N ARG A 365 -7.59 -11.48 -4.38
CA ARG A 365 -6.14 -11.70 -4.38
C ARG A 365 -5.39 -10.51 -3.80
N THR A 366 -5.79 -9.29 -4.13
CA THR A 366 -5.19 -8.05 -3.64
C THR A 366 -5.42 -7.87 -2.15
N PHE A 367 -6.62 -8.22 -1.67
CA PHE A 367 -6.95 -8.25 -0.24
C PHE A 367 -6.03 -9.20 0.54
N CYS A 368 -5.94 -10.48 0.12
CA CYS A 368 -5.08 -11.47 0.78
C CYS A 368 -3.59 -11.08 0.73
N PHE A 369 -3.12 -10.56 -0.41
CA PHE A 369 -1.72 -10.14 -0.56
C PHE A 369 -1.39 -8.90 0.28
N GLY A 370 -2.35 -7.96 0.42
CA GLY A 370 -2.22 -6.80 1.31
C GLY A 370 -1.90 -7.22 2.74
N ILE A 371 -2.66 -8.20 3.25
CA ILE A 371 -2.48 -8.76 4.59
C ILE A 371 -1.11 -9.42 4.73
N TYR A 372 -0.70 -10.24 3.77
CA TYR A 372 0.63 -10.85 3.75
C TYR A 372 1.75 -9.81 3.85
N ASN A 373 1.64 -8.70 3.11
CA ASN A 373 2.65 -7.65 3.17
C ASN A 373 2.66 -6.95 4.53
N GLN A 374 1.49 -6.66 5.10
CA GLN A 374 1.41 -5.99 6.40
C GLN A 374 2.05 -6.82 7.50
N PHE A 375 1.77 -8.12 7.57
CA PHE A 375 2.45 -8.98 8.54
C PHE A 375 3.97 -9.01 8.33
N ASN A 376 4.42 -8.99 7.07
CA ASN A 376 5.85 -8.99 6.76
C ASN A 376 6.55 -7.67 7.15
N ASP A 377 5.83 -6.56 7.07
CA ASP A 377 6.32 -5.25 7.52
C ASP A 377 6.28 -5.18 9.07
N ASP A 378 5.18 -5.59 9.71
CA ASP A 378 5.06 -5.67 11.18
C ASP A 378 6.16 -6.56 11.81
N ILE A 379 6.59 -7.64 11.14
CA ILE A 379 7.70 -8.50 11.60
C ILE A 379 9.03 -7.74 11.67
N LYS A 380 9.28 -6.80 10.76
CA LYS A 380 10.54 -6.03 10.76
C LYS A 380 10.51 -4.92 11.79
N ASP A 381 9.32 -4.39 12.04
CA ASP A 381 9.11 -3.19 12.84
C ASP A 381 8.70 -3.53 14.29
N ILE A 382 8.58 -4.81 14.68
CA ILE A 382 8.12 -5.30 16.00
C ILE A 382 8.65 -4.46 17.17
N PHE A 383 9.97 -4.22 17.22
CA PHE A 383 10.59 -3.54 18.36
C PHE A 383 10.44 -2.03 18.29
N GLU A 384 10.43 -1.45 17.09
CA GLU A 384 10.09 -0.04 16.88
C GLU A 384 8.64 0.21 17.30
N ASP A 385 7.71 -0.69 16.96
CA ASP A 385 6.31 -0.64 17.36
C ASP A 385 6.13 -0.70 18.87
N ILE A 386 6.87 -1.57 19.56
CA ILE A 386 6.85 -1.63 21.03
C ILE A 386 7.35 -0.30 21.63
N GLU A 387 8.44 0.25 21.10
CA GLU A 387 9.00 1.53 21.57
C GLU A 387 8.04 2.71 21.31
N GLN A 388 7.27 2.65 20.24
CA GLN A 388 6.29 3.67 19.85
C GLN A 388 4.90 3.48 20.48
N ASP A 389 4.71 2.47 21.35
CA ASP A 389 3.42 2.11 21.95
C ASP A 389 2.34 1.69 20.91
N ASN A 390 2.78 1.30 19.69
CA ASN A 390 1.92 0.83 18.61
C ASN A 390 1.38 -0.56 18.96
N LEU A 391 0.06 -0.72 18.88
CA LEU A 391 -0.59 -1.99 19.12
C LEU A 391 -0.65 -2.83 17.82
N THR A 392 0.22 -3.83 17.72
CA THR A 392 0.19 -4.86 16.67
C THR A 392 0.01 -6.24 17.31
N PRO A 393 -0.35 -7.28 16.53
CA PRO A 393 -0.38 -8.64 17.05
C PRO A 393 0.94 -9.07 17.71
N TYR A 394 2.08 -8.63 17.15
CA TYR A 394 3.42 -8.92 17.66
C TYR A 394 3.74 -8.15 18.95
N SER A 395 3.52 -6.83 18.97
CA SER A 395 3.80 -6.02 20.17
C SER A 395 2.90 -6.44 21.34
N TYR A 396 1.63 -6.78 21.06
CA TYR A 396 0.69 -7.33 22.04
C TYR A 396 1.18 -8.66 22.62
N TYR A 397 1.55 -9.63 21.77
CA TYR A 397 2.00 -10.94 22.22
C TYR A 397 3.27 -10.87 23.07
N LEU A 398 4.26 -10.08 22.67
CA LEU A 398 5.50 -9.93 23.42
C LEU A 398 5.31 -9.21 24.76
N THR A 399 4.32 -8.32 24.86
CA THR A 399 4.05 -7.56 26.07
C THR A 399 3.12 -8.29 27.04
N TYR A 400 2.11 -9.00 26.52
CA TYR A 400 1.00 -9.55 27.32
C TYR A 400 0.73 -11.04 27.10
N GLY A 401 1.35 -11.70 26.13
CA GLY A 401 1.03 -13.08 25.74
C GLY A 401 1.03 -14.06 26.92
N SER A 402 2.05 -13.97 27.79
CA SER A 402 2.17 -14.80 29.00
C SER A 402 1.10 -14.54 30.08
N GLN A 403 0.35 -13.44 29.99
CA GLN A 403 -0.56 -12.95 31.05
C GLN A 403 -2.05 -12.98 30.64
N THR A 404 -2.36 -13.29 29.39
CA THR A 404 -3.74 -13.21 28.87
C THR A 404 -4.23 -14.52 28.30
N ALA A 405 -5.55 -14.67 28.20
CA ALA A 405 -6.18 -15.85 27.56
C ALA A 405 -5.85 -15.94 26.06
N ASN A 406 -5.41 -14.85 25.43
CA ASN A 406 -5.00 -14.78 24.03
C ASN A 406 -3.47 -14.91 23.94
N ASN A 407 -2.95 -16.11 24.20
CA ASN A 407 -1.51 -16.42 24.16
C ASN A 407 -1.09 -17.08 22.83
N GLU A 408 -1.84 -16.85 21.75
CA GLU A 408 -1.50 -17.43 20.45
C GLU A 408 -0.39 -16.62 19.80
N ASN A 409 0.70 -17.29 19.41
CA ASN A 409 1.84 -16.62 18.80
C ASN A 409 1.48 -16.11 17.39
N PRO A 410 1.60 -14.80 17.09
CA PRO A 410 1.29 -14.21 15.80
C PRO A 410 2.12 -14.75 14.63
N TYR A 411 3.27 -15.39 14.87
CA TYR A 411 4.01 -16.12 13.85
C TYR A 411 3.22 -17.29 13.25
N SER A 412 2.39 -17.96 14.05
CA SER A 412 1.56 -19.05 13.56
C SER A 412 0.51 -18.54 12.56
N TYR A 413 -0.08 -17.37 12.83
CA TYR A 413 -0.97 -16.66 11.91
C TYR A 413 -0.25 -16.18 10.65
N TYR A 414 0.96 -15.64 10.79
CA TYR A 414 1.77 -15.25 9.64
C TYR A 414 2.02 -16.42 8.68
N TRP A 415 2.46 -17.57 9.20
CA TRP A 415 2.71 -18.74 8.38
C TRP A 415 1.42 -19.32 7.78
N ALA A 416 0.29 -19.26 8.50
CA ALA A 416 -1.02 -19.58 7.94
C ALA A 416 -1.41 -18.66 6.78
N VAL A 417 -1.12 -17.36 6.87
CA VAL A 417 -1.32 -16.40 5.76
C VAL A 417 -0.41 -16.73 4.57
N VAL A 418 0.86 -17.05 4.80
CA VAL A 418 1.81 -17.44 3.74
C VAL A 418 1.32 -18.70 3.03
N HIS A 419 0.92 -19.72 3.80
CA HIS A 419 0.36 -20.96 3.28
C HIS A 419 -0.89 -20.72 2.44
N TYR A 420 -1.85 -19.96 2.98
CA TYR A 420 -3.10 -19.64 2.29
C TYR A 420 -2.85 -18.91 0.97
N LEU A 421 -1.95 -17.93 0.99
CA LEU A 421 -1.61 -17.17 -0.21
C LEU A 421 -1.00 -18.08 -1.28
N ILE A 422 -0.08 -18.98 -0.90
CA ILE A 422 0.57 -19.91 -1.83
C ILE A 422 -0.43 -20.93 -2.39
N ASN A 423 -1.14 -21.64 -1.51
CA ASN A 423 -1.84 -22.87 -1.85
C ASN A 423 -3.31 -22.62 -2.25
N ASP A 424 -4.01 -21.71 -1.57
CA ASP A 424 -5.42 -21.43 -1.85
C ASP A 424 -5.59 -20.30 -2.87
N VAL A 425 -4.87 -19.19 -2.69
CA VAL A 425 -5.05 -17.98 -3.52
C VAL A 425 -4.34 -18.08 -4.87
N TYR A 426 -3.11 -18.60 -4.88
CA TYR A 426 -2.31 -18.77 -6.11
C TYR A 426 -2.12 -20.23 -6.54
N HIS A 427 -2.89 -21.15 -5.95
CA HIS A 427 -2.98 -22.56 -6.38
C HIS A 427 -1.62 -23.27 -6.53
N ALA A 428 -0.70 -23.01 -5.60
CA ALA A 428 0.65 -23.55 -5.57
C ALA A 428 1.47 -23.26 -6.86
N GLU A 429 1.16 -22.17 -7.57
CA GLU A 429 1.87 -21.77 -8.79
C GLU A 429 3.38 -21.65 -8.48
N PRO A 430 4.25 -22.37 -9.22
CA PRO A 430 5.65 -22.55 -8.82
C PRO A 430 6.46 -21.26 -8.67
N ILE A 431 6.24 -20.26 -9.52
CA ILE A 431 6.99 -19.01 -9.51
C ILE A 431 6.52 -18.14 -8.36
N THR A 432 5.21 -18.01 -8.17
CA THR A 432 4.57 -17.26 -7.09
C THR A 432 4.99 -17.80 -5.73
N ARG A 433 4.93 -19.12 -5.54
CA ARG A 433 5.49 -19.78 -4.34
C ARG A 433 6.95 -19.40 -4.09
N THR A 434 7.77 -19.44 -5.13
CA THR A 434 9.20 -19.11 -5.03
C THR A 434 9.40 -17.67 -4.58
N LEU A 435 8.67 -16.72 -5.17
CA LEU A 435 8.75 -15.30 -4.84
C LEU A 435 8.28 -15.00 -3.41
N LEU A 436 7.16 -15.60 -3.00
CA LEU A 436 6.60 -15.44 -1.65
C LEU A 436 7.54 -16.00 -0.58
N ILE A 437 7.98 -17.26 -0.72
CA ILE A 437 8.91 -17.88 0.23
C ILE A 437 10.22 -17.11 0.30
N GLU A 438 10.77 -16.71 -0.84
CA GLU A 438 12.01 -15.95 -0.84
C GLU A 438 11.89 -14.62 -0.09
N ARG A 439 10.77 -13.90 -0.29
CA ARG A 439 10.53 -12.66 0.45
C ARG A 439 10.35 -12.92 1.94
N CYS A 440 9.64 -13.98 2.33
CA CYS A 440 9.51 -14.38 3.75
C CYS A 440 10.88 -14.64 4.37
N ILE A 441 11.70 -15.47 3.74
CA ILE A 441 13.03 -15.84 4.24
C ILE A 441 13.94 -14.61 4.32
N ASN A 442 13.91 -13.72 3.32
CA ASN A 442 14.72 -12.51 3.36
C ASN A 442 14.32 -11.57 4.50
N ALA A 443 13.03 -11.43 4.80
CA ALA A 443 12.57 -10.65 5.94
C ALA A 443 13.06 -11.22 7.27
N HIS A 444 12.98 -12.54 7.45
CA HIS A 444 13.45 -13.21 8.67
C HIS A 444 14.97 -13.15 8.81
N LYS A 445 15.71 -13.25 7.71
CA LYS A 445 17.17 -13.03 7.71
C LYS A 445 17.53 -11.61 8.12
N SER A 446 16.81 -10.61 7.58
CA SER A 446 17.02 -9.21 7.92
C SER A 446 16.74 -8.96 9.40
N LEU A 447 15.64 -9.52 9.93
CA LEU A 447 15.29 -9.42 11.34
C LEU A 447 16.34 -10.10 12.23
N LEU A 448 16.75 -11.33 11.90
CA LEU A 448 17.81 -12.03 12.62
C LEU A 448 19.11 -11.23 12.67
N GLN A 449 19.46 -10.54 11.58
CA GLN A 449 20.63 -9.68 11.51
C GLN A 449 20.50 -8.43 12.39
N SER A 450 19.31 -7.82 12.45
CA SER A 450 19.11 -6.59 13.22
C SER A 450 19.03 -6.83 14.73
N ILE A 451 18.41 -7.93 15.17
CA ILE A 451 18.14 -8.18 16.61
C ILE A 451 19.04 -9.24 17.24
N GLY A 452 19.78 -9.99 16.42
CA GLY A 452 20.64 -11.09 16.85
C GLY A 452 19.88 -12.39 17.14
N GLU A 453 20.63 -13.49 17.21
CA GLU A 453 20.09 -14.85 17.33
C GLU A 453 19.28 -15.09 18.60
N ALA A 454 19.77 -14.62 19.76
CA ALA A 454 19.09 -14.84 21.04
C ALA A 454 17.68 -14.26 21.05
N ARG A 455 17.53 -12.98 20.65
CA ARG A 455 16.24 -12.28 20.63
C ARG A 455 15.33 -12.80 19.51
N TYR A 456 15.91 -13.26 18.41
CA TYR A 456 15.14 -13.90 17.34
C TYR A 456 14.53 -15.24 17.78
N LEU A 457 15.21 -16.02 18.64
CA LEU A 457 14.68 -17.28 19.17
C LEU A 457 13.58 -17.10 20.23
N GLU A 458 13.41 -15.89 20.77
CA GLU A 458 12.33 -15.54 21.71
C GLU A 458 10.99 -15.26 21.00
N LEU A 459 11.04 -14.95 19.70
CA LEU A 459 9.89 -14.73 18.82
C LEU A 459 9.28 -16.06 18.38
#